data_AF-A0A9P3E7R9-F1
#
_entry.id   AF-A0A9P3E7R9-F1
#
_cell.length_a   1.000
_cell.length_b   1.000
_cell.length_c   1.000
_cell.angle_alpha   90.00
_cell.angle_beta   90.00
_cell.angle_gamma   90.00
#
_symmetry.space_group_name_H-M   'P 1'
#
loop_
_entity.id
_entity.type
_entity.pdbx_description
1 polymer ?
#
loop_
_entity_poly.entity_id
_entity_poly.type
_entity_poly.pdbx_seq_one_letter_code
_entity_poly.pdbx_strand_id
1 'polypeptide(L)'
;MSRPSSTSGHTQVTPTVPPAVHALASPPPLLIDAQLPGYLLPSVLSLLRDSAAHVVRQKRLAEDALRAEGLLPSTGTGTDINGNGKGKGRAPEDDEADLIEGEMIKRVERIGLMVGGYIAEKLTLARPPLASHLDIIKFICKDLFLYVYSKQIDNLRTNHRGVFVLQSHAFPPLVPLSSYRGSAADMEAAKAHLVFPQALVQGALARLGMPASVTAETSGLPQCTFQIRTVKASNAPTSATNTPAAPSSGTPVPSAASGLAASASTGLGIAGT
;
A
#
# COMPACT_ATOMS: atom_id res chain seq x y z
N MET A 1 23.16 0.44 36.55
CA MET A 1 22.05 1.43 36.61
C MET A 1 21.22 1.27 35.34
N SER A 2 20.15 0.48 35.41
CA SER A 2 19.34 0.09 34.26
C SER A 2 18.16 1.05 34.12
N ARG A 3 18.08 1.79 33.00
CA ARG A 3 16.95 2.68 32.71
C ARG A 3 15.69 1.85 32.41
N PRO A 4 14.52 2.17 33.01
CA PRO A 4 13.27 1.55 32.61
C PRO A 4 12.87 2.07 31.22
N SER A 5 12.57 1.15 30.32
CA SER A 5 12.00 1.45 29.01
C SER A 5 10.55 1.90 29.20
N SER A 6 10.25 3.16 28.91
CA SER A 6 8.88 3.67 28.91
C SER A 6 8.13 3.15 27.68
N THR A 7 7.53 1.97 27.79
CA THR A 7 6.41 1.58 26.94
C THR A 7 5.25 2.48 27.32
N SER A 8 4.88 3.41 26.43
CA SER A 8 3.68 4.23 26.57
C SER A 8 2.49 3.32 26.84
N GLY A 9 1.95 3.40 28.06
CA GLY A 9 0.79 2.63 28.50
C GLY A 9 -0.40 2.94 27.60
N HIS A 10 -0.78 1.95 26.80
CA HIS A 10 -1.99 2.00 26.00
C HIS A 10 -3.17 1.97 26.97
N THR A 11 -3.89 3.08 27.14
CA THR A 11 -5.17 3.06 27.85
C THR A 11 -6.13 2.23 27.01
N GLN A 12 -6.29 0.95 27.37
CA GLN A 12 -7.34 0.13 26.79
C GLN A 12 -8.68 0.73 27.22
N VAL A 13 -9.46 1.20 26.25
CA VAL A 13 -10.86 1.55 26.48
C VAL A 13 -11.53 0.28 26.99
N THR A 14 -12.06 0.31 28.21
CA THR A 14 -12.78 -0.82 28.78
C THR A 14 -13.97 -1.14 27.87
N PRO A 15 -14.08 -2.36 27.33
CA PRO A 15 -15.17 -2.69 26.44
C PRO A 15 -16.49 -2.62 27.22
N THR A 16 -17.45 -1.84 26.72
CA THR A 16 -18.86 -1.84 27.15
C THR A 16 -19.57 -3.16 26.84
N VAL A 17 -18.90 -4.05 26.11
CA VAL A 17 -19.37 -5.34 25.64
C VAL A 17 -18.86 -6.44 26.59
N PRO A 18 -19.65 -7.48 26.89
CA PRO A 18 -19.22 -8.59 27.74
C PRO A 18 -17.88 -9.20 27.30
N PRO A 19 -16.98 -9.56 28.24
CA PRO A 19 -15.63 -10.04 27.92
C PRO A 19 -15.59 -11.22 26.94
N ALA A 20 -16.59 -12.11 27.00
CA ALA A 20 -16.69 -13.25 26.08
C ALA A 20 -16.91 -12.81 24.62
N VAL A 21 -17.76 -11.80 24.39
CA VAL A 21 -18.03 -11.27 23.04
C VAL A 21 -16.83 -10.46 22.54
N HIS A 22 -16.16 -9.74 23.44
CA HIS A 22 -14.90 -9.08 23.12
C HIS A 22 -13.79 -10.08 22.73
N ALA A 23 -13.68 -11.21 23.44
CA ALA A 23 -12.72 -12.26 23.12
C ALA A 23 -12.97 -12.93 21.75
N LEU A 24 -14.23 -13.02 21.31
CA LEU A 24 -14.58 -13.48 19.97
C LEU A 24 -14.21 -12.46 18.88
N ALA A 25 -14.36 -11.15 19.17
CA ALA A 25 -14.01 -10.08 18.25
C ALA A 25 -12.49 -9.87 18.12
N SER A 26 -11.73 -10.11 19.21
CA SER A 26 -10.27 -10.01 19.25
C SER A 26 -9.67 -11.30 19.81
N PRO A 27 -9.64 -12.39 19.03
CA PRO A 27 -9.04 -13.63 19.51
C PRO A 27 -7.56 -13.40 19.81
N PRO A 28 -7.02 -14.06 20.86
CA PRO A 28 -5.59 -13.98 21.16
C PRO A 28 -4.80 -14.44 19.92
N PRO A 29 -3.72 -13.72 19.56
CA PRO A 29 -2.97 -14.04 18.37
C PRO A 29 -2.36 -15.43 18.49
N LEU A 30 -2.62 -16.29 17.51
CA LEU A 30 -1.91 -17.55 17.34
C LEU A 30 -0.46 -17.23 16.97
N LEU A 31 0.48 -17.66 17.81
CA LEU A 31 1.90 -17.49 17.56
C LEU A 31 2.38 -18.62 16.65
N ILE A 32 3.04 -18.24 15.56
CA ILE A 32 3.73 -19.16 14.65
C ILE A 32 5.24 -18.97 14.79
N ASP A 33 6.00 -19.99 14.45
CA ASP A 33 7.45 -19.91 14.43
C ASP A 33 7.93 -18.82 13.45
N ALA A 34 8.86 -17.97 13.87
CA ALA A 34 9.37 -16.86 13.07
C ALA A 34 10.16 -17.32 11.83
N GLN A 35 10.65 -18.57 11.81
CA GLN A 35 11.33 -19.18 10.67
C GLN A 35 10.37 -19.73 9.61
N LEU A 36 9.10 -19.98 9.96
CA LEU A 36 8.13 -20.57 9.06
C LEU A 36 7.97 -19.82 7.72
N PRO A 37 7.92 -18.46 7.69
CA PRO A 37 7.88 -17.72 6.42
C PRO A 37 9.09 -17.99 5.52
N GLY A 38 10.27 -18.25 6.09
CA GLY A 38 11.48 -18.58 5.34
C GLY A 38 11.37 -19.89 4.56
N TYR A 39 10.61 -20.87 5.09
CA TYR A 39 10.35 -22.15 4.41
C TYR A 39 9.19 -22.07 3.41
N LEU A 40 8.12 -21.36 3.76
CA LEU A 40 6.92 -21.30 2.92
C LEU A 40 7.04 -20.36 1.74
N LEU A 41 7.75 -19.23 1.89
CA LEU A 41 7.82 -18.20 0.85
C LEU A 41 8.41 -18.73 -0.48
N PRO A 42 9.52 -19.49 -0.49
CA PRO A 42 10.03 -20.09 -1.73
C PRO A 42 9.01 -21.02 -2.42
N SER A 43 8.29 -21.84 -1.65
CA SER A 43 7.26 -22.73 -2.19
C SER A 43 6.08 -21.95 -2.77
N VAL A 44 5.65 -20.87 -2.11
CA VAL A 44 4.60 -19.98 -2.61
C VAL A 44 5.02 -19.31 -3.91
N LEU A 45 6.26 -18.80 -3.99
CA LEU A 45 6.77 -18.19 -5.23
C LEU A 45 6.85 -19.21 -6.37
N SER A 46 7.30 -20.44 -6.11
CA SER A 46 7.32 -21.51 -7.10
C SER A 46 5.91 -21.84 -7.60
N LEU A 47 4.95 -22.02 -6.69
CA LEU A 47 3.56 -22.30 -7.04
C LEU A 47 2.93 -21.17 -7.88
N LEU A 48 3.20 -19.91 -7.51
CA LEU A 48 2.72 -18.75 -8.25
C LEU A 48 3.35 -18.68 -9.64
N ARG A 49 4.63 -19.04 -9.78
CA ARG A 49 5.32 -19.12 -11.08
C ARG A 49 4.72 -20.21 -11.96
N ASP A 50 4.45 -21.40 -11.43
CA ASP A 50 3.80 -22.48 -12.18
C ASP A 50 2.37 -22.10 -12.63
N SER A 51 1.62 -21.45 -11.73
CA SER A 51 0.29 -20.93 -12.05
C SER A 51 0.34 -19.80 -13.07
N ALA A 52 1.35 -18.94 -13.02
CA ALA A 52 1.57 -17.88 -14.01
C ALA A 52 1.92 -18.48 -15.37
N ALA A 53 2.76 -19.51 -15.43
CA ALA A 53 3.10 -20.24 -16.64
C ALA A 53 1.86 -20.83 -17.32
N HIS A 54 0.96 -21.45 -16.54
CA HIS A 54 -0.29 -21.96 -17.08
C HIS A 54 -1.16 -20.86 -17.71
N VAL A 55 -1.29 -19.70 -17.04
CA VAL A 55 -2.09 -18.58 -17.55
C VAL A 55 -1.46 -17.93 -18.78
N VAL A 56 -0.14 -17.74 -18.81
CA VAL A 56 0.58 -17.20 -19.98
C VAL A 56 0.40 -18.11 -21.19
N ARG A 57 0.56 -19.43 -21.01
CA ARG A 57 0.35 -20.41 -22.08
C ARG A 57 -1.10 -20.43 -22.57
N GLN A 58 -2.07 -20.43 -21.66
CA GLN A 58 -3.49 -20.38 -22.05
C GLN A 58 -3.84 -19.10 -22.81
N LYS A 59 -3.31 -17.95 -22.36
CA LYS A 59 -3.50 -16.68 -23.06
C LYS A 59 -2.88 -16.72 -24.45
N ARG A 60 -1.69 -17.30 -24.61
CA ARG A 60 -1.03 -17.47 -25.90
C ARG A 60 -1.85 -18.35 -26.85
N LEU A 61 -2.34 -19.50 -26.38
CA LEU A 61 -3.22 -20.37 -27.16
C LEU A 61 -4.50 -19.66 -27.60
N ALA A 62 -5.11 -18.87 -26.71
CA ALA A 62 -6.28 -18.07 -27.03
C ALA A 62 -5.96 -16.99 -28.08
N GLU A 63 -4.82 -16.30 -27.96
CA GLU A 63 -4.37 -15.33 -28.97
C GLU A 63 -4.09 -16.00 -30.32
N ASP A 64 -3.48 -17.19 -30.33
CA ASP A 64 -3.19 -17.93 -31.56
C ASP A 64 -4.47 -18.44 -32.25
N ALA A 65 -5.48 -18.86 -31.47
CA ALA A 65 -6.80 -19.18 -31.99
C ALA A 65 -7.47 -17.96 -32.64
N LEU A 66 -7.42 -16.80 -31.97
CA LEU A 66 -7.94 -15.53 -32.52
C LEU A 66 -7.18 -15.09 -33.79
N ARG A 67 -5.87 -15.34 -33.87
CA ARG A 67 -5.08 -15.10 -35.09
C ARG A 67 -5.48 -16.03 -36.22
N ALA A 68 -5.73 -17.32 -35.93
CA ALA A 68 -6.19 -18.28 -36.91
C ALA A 68 -7.57 -17.92 -37.50
N GLU A 69 -8.43 -17.29 -36.70
CA GLU A 69 -9.72 -16.74 -37.14
C GLU A 69 -9.61 -15.37 -37.84
N GLY A 70 -8.41 -14.78 -37.91
CA GLY A 70 -8.17 -13.48 -38.53
C GLY A 70 -8.62 -12.28 -37.69
N LEU A 71 -8.93 -12.46 -36.40
CA LEU A 71 -9.37 -11.42 -35.47
C LEU A 71 -8.22 -10.56 -34.90
N LEU A 72 -6.99 -11.06 -34.98
CA LEU A 72 -5.77 -10.36 -34.55
C LEU A 72 -4.79 -10.22 -35.73
N PRO A 73 -4.02 -9.12 -35.78
CA PRO A 73 -2.99 -8.96 -36.80
C PRO A 73 -1.92 -10.05 -36.69
N SER A 74 -1.48 -10.57 -37.84
CA SER A 74 -0.39 -11.54 -37.92
C SER A 74 0.89 -10.90 -37.37
N THR A 75 1.61 -11.62 -36.52
CA THR A 75 2.89 -11.19 -35.95
C THR A 75 4.05 -11.25 -36.96
N GLY A 76 3.75 -11.38 -38.26
CA GLY A 76 4.72 -11.41 -39.35
C GLY A 76 4.92 -10.04 -40.01
N THR A 77 6.11 -9.47 -39.80
CA THR A 77 6.80 -8.52 -40.70
C THR A 77 5.96 -7.37 -41.26
N GLY A 78 5.92 -6.27 -40.51
CA GLY A 78 5.82 -4.95 -41.14
C GLY A 78 6.97 -4.81 -42.13
N THR A 79 6.62 -4.74 -43.41
CA THR A 79 7.56 -4.38 -44.48
C THR A 79 7.85 -2.89 -44.34
N ASP A 80 8.72 -2.54 -43.40
CA ASP A 80 9.32 -1.21 -43.38
C ASP A 80 10.34 -1.17 -44.53
N ILE A 81 9.96 -0.53 -45.63
CA ILE A 81 10.80 -0.30 -46.82
C ILE A 81 11.96 0.67 -46.51
N ASN A 82 12.20 1.02 -45.25
CA ASN A 82 13.29 1.92 -44.88
C ASN A 82 14.05 1.39 -43.67
N GLY A 83 15.16 0.72 -43.95
CA GLY A 83 16.03 0.12 -42.94
C GLY A 83 16.65 1.17 -42.03
N ASN A 84 16.44 1.02 -40.72
CA ASN A 84 17.52 1.06 -39.73
C ASN A 84 16.98 0.57 -38.37
N GLY A 85 16.86 -0.74 -38.20
CA GLY A 85 16.39 -1.35 -36.96
C GLY A 85 17.28 -2.52 -36.56
N LYS A 86 18.43 -2.23 -35.94
CA LYS A 86 19.32 -3.23 -35.34
C LYS A 86 18.72 -3.76 -34.03
N GLY A 87 17.53 -4.37 -34.12
CA GLY A 87 16.91 -5.10 -33.03
C GLY A 87 17.57 -6.46 -32.93
N LYS A 88 18.40 -6.67 -31.90
CA LYS A 88 18.90 -7.99 -31.53
C LYS A 88 17.69 -8.88 -31.26
N GLY A 89 17.34 -9.77 -32.19
CA GLY A 89 16.21 -10.69 -32.04
C GLY A 89 16.41 -11.52 -30.77
N ARG A 90 15.57 -11.29 -29.77
CA ARG A 90 15.51 -12.08 -28.54
C ARG A 90 14.82 -13.41 -28.85
N ALA A 91 15.26 -14.50 -28.22
CA ALA A 91 14.65 -15.80 -28.45
C ALA A 91 13.21 -15.79 -27.88
N PRO A 92 12.23 -16.41 -28.57
CA PRO A 92 10.84 -16.45 -28.10
C PRO A 92 10.67 -17.16 -26.74
N GLU A 93 11.63 -18.00 -26.34
CA GLU A 93 11.67 -18.63 -25.01
C GLU A 93 12.01 -17.64 -23.90
N ASP A 94 12.92 -16.69 -24.15
CA ASP A 94 13.29 -15.66 -23.17
C ASP A 94 12.14 -14.66 -22.97
N ASP A 95 11.35 -14.41 -24.01
CA ASP A 95 10.16 -13.56 -23.93
C ASP A 95 9.06 -14.23 -23.11
N GLU A 96 8.87 -15.56 -23.22
CA GLU A 96 7.92 -16.31 -22.40
C GLU A 96 8.32 -16.31 -20.91
N ALA A 97 9.61 -16.51 -20.61
CA ALA A 97 10.11 -16.48 -19.23
C ALA A 97 9.87 -15.12 -18.55
N ASP A 98 10.16 -14.02 -19.25
CA ASP A 98 9.91 -12.66 -18.76
C ASP A 98 8.42 -12.38 -18.53
N LEU A 99 7.55 -12.88 -19.41
CA LEU A 99 6.09 -12.76 -19.27
C LEU A 99 5.59 -13.51 -18.04
N ILE A 100 6.11 -14.72 -17.80
CA ILE A 100 5.77 -15.53 -16.62
C ILE A 100 6.21 -14.83 -15.35
N GLU A 101 7.44 -14.32 -15.31
CA GLU A 101 7.97 -13.61 -14.15
C GLU A 101 7.17 -12.34 -13.87
N GLY A 102 6.87 -11.55 -14.91
CA GLY A 102 6.04 -10.35 -14.79
C GLY A 102 4.63 -10.63 -14.28
N GLU A 103 4.01 -11.74 -14.70
CA GLU A 103 2.68 -12.14 -14.22
C GLU A 103 2.73 -12.64 -12.77
N MET A 104 3.76 -13.42 -12.39
CA MET A 104 3.99 -13.82 -11.01
C MET A 104 4.17 -12.60 -10.09
N ILE A 105 5.01 -11.63 -10.49
CA ILE A 105 5.26 -10.38 -9.76
C ILE A 105 3.94 -9.66 -9.48
N LYS A 106 3.09 -9.44 -10.49
CA LYS A 106 1.78 -8.76 -10.33
C LYS A 106 0.87 -9.44 -9.30
N ARG A 107 0.90 -10.78 -9.24
CA ARG A 107 0.11 -11.54 -8.26
C ARG A 107 0.65 -11.36 -6.85
N VAL A 108 1.96 -11.45 -6.68
CA VAL A 108 2.63 -11.21 -5.39
C VAL A 108 2.39 -9.77 -4.92
N GLU A 109 2.47 -8.79 -5.82
CA GLU A 109 2.17 -7.39 -5.53
C GLU A 109 0.73 -7.21 -5.05
N ARG A 110 -0.25 -7.81 -5.74
CA ARG A 110 -1.66 -7.75 -5.32
C ARG A 110 -1.85 -8.32 -3.91
N ILE A 111 -1.22 -9.45 -3.60
CA ILE A 111 -1.26 -10.06 -2.27
C ILE A 111 -0.65 -9.11 -1.24
N GLY A 112 0.54 -8.57 -1.52
CA GLY A 112 1.23 -7.63 -0.62
C GLY A 112 0.41 -6.36 -0.34
N LEU A 113 -0.17 -5.74 -1.38
CA LEU A 113 -1.01 -4.55 -1.24
C LEU A 113 -2.20 -4.80 -0.31
N MET A 114 -2.89 -5.93 -0.49
CA MET A 114 -4.05 -6.29 0.33
C MET A 114 -3.64 -6.57 1.79
N VAL A 115 -2.63 -7.41 1.99
CA VAL A 115 -2.13 -7.77 3.33
C VAL A 115 -1.64 -6.53 4.09
N GLY A 116 -0.87 -5.67 3.43
CA GLY A 116 -0.36 -4.45 4.04
C GLY A 116 -1.47 -3.50 4.48
N GLY A 117 -2.50 -3.33 3.63
CA GLY A 117 -3.67 -2.51 3.95
C GLY A 117 -4.46 -3.05 5.15
N TYR A 118 -4.76 -4.35 5.17
CA TYR A 118 -5.52 -4.96 6.26
C TYR A 118 -4.77 -4.95 7.59
N ILE A 119 -3.46 -5.21 7.58
CA ILE A 119 -2.64 -5.12 8.80
C ILE A 119 -2.60 -3.66 9.29
N ALA A 120 -2.46 -2.69 8.40
CA ALA A 120 -2.46 -1.27 8.78
C ALA A 120 -3.78 -0.85 9.44
N GLU A 121 -4.93 -1.22 8.88
CA GLU A 121 -6.26 -0.99 9.49
C GLU A 121 -6.34 -1.62 10.88
N LYS A 122 -5.97 -2.91 10.99
CA LYS A 122 -6.02 -3.64 12.25
C LYS A 122 -5.17 -3.00 13.35
N LEU A 123 -3.94 -2.60 13.02
CA LEU A 123 -2.99 -2.01 13.97
C LEU A 123 -3.32 -0.55 14.34
N THR A 124 -4.14 0.14 13.53
CA THR A 124 -4.54 1.53 13.78
C THR A 124 -5.93 1.67 14.39
N LEU A 125 -6.72 0.58 14.47
CA LEU A 125 -8.10 0.60 14.95
C LEU A 125 -8.30 1.25 16.33
N ALA A 126 -7.39 1.00 17.27
CA ALA A 126 -7.45 1.55 18.64
C ALA A 126 -6.54 2.78 18.85
N ARG A 127 -6.00 3.35 17.77
CA ARG A 127 -4.97 4.40 17.83
C ARG A 127 -5.57 5.77 17.47
N PRO A 128 -5.12 6.86 18.10
CA PRO A 128 -5.43 8.20 17.60
C PRO A 128 -5.01 8.36 16.13
N PRO A 129 -5.74 9.16 15.33
CA PRO A 129 -5.41 9.36 13.92
C PRO A 129 -3.96 9.81 13.71
N LEU A 130 -3.30 9.23 12.70
CA LEU A 130 -1.95 9.62 12.30
C LEU A 130 -2.03 10.95 11.53
N ALA A 131 -1.69 12.05 12.20
CA ALA A 131 -1.93 13.40 11.68
C ALA A 131 -1.00 13.84 10.54
N SER A 132 0.19 13.25 10.44
CA SER A 132 1.19 13.65 9.43
C SER A 132 1.76 12.45 8.66
N HIS A 133 2.25 12.70 7.43
CA HIS A 133 2.97 11.70 6.64
C HIS A 133 4.16 11.11 7.41
N LEU A 134 4.82 11.93 8.25
CA LEU A 134 5.95 11.49 9.07
C LEU A 134 5.49 10.47 10.13
N ASP A 135 4.33 10.68 10.75
CA ASP A 135 3.77 9.76 11.74
C ASP A 135 3.34 8.43 11.10
N ILE A 136 2.81 8.47 9.87
CA ILE A 136 2.52 7.29 9.05
C ILE A 136 3.81 6.49 8.78
N ILE A 137 4.88 7.17 8.38
CA ILE A 137 6.17 6.51 8.14
C ILE A 137 6.76 5.92 9.42
N LYS A 138 6.65 6.62 10.57
CA LYS A 138 7.07 6.08 11.87
C LYS A 138 6.27 4.85 12.27
N PHE A 139 4.96 4.85 12.05
CA PHE A 139 4.10 3.69 12.26
C PHE A 139 4.57 2.50 11.42
N ILE A 140 4.93 2.72 10.15
CA ILE A 140 5.50 1.65 9.32
C ILE A 140 6.80 1.14 9.92
N CYS A 141 7.74 2.02 10.23
CA CYS A 141 9.07 1.66 10.74
C CYS A 141 9.03 0.88 12.06
N LYS A 142 8.07 1.18 12.94
CA LYS A 142 8.05 0.67 14.32
C LYS A 142 6.96 -0.34 14.63
N ASP A 143 5.78 -0.19 14.04
CA ASP A 143 4.62 -1.01 14.35
C ASP A 143 4.38 -2.06 13.26
N LEU A 144 4.26 -1.65 12.00
CA LEU A 144 4.04 -2.58 10.89
C LEU A 144 5.22 -3.55 10.74
N PHE A 145 6.43 -3.02 10.69
CA PHE A 145 7.65 -3.84 10.54
C PHE A 145 7.86 -4.76 11.74
N LEU A 146 7.60 -4.28 12.96
CA LEU A 146 7.67 -5.12 14.15
C LEU A 146 6.62 -6.23 14.13
N TYR A 147 5.41 -5.95 13.66
CA TYR A 147 4.34 -6.94 13.57
C TYR A 147 4.62 -8.03 12.54
N VAL A 148 5.16 -7.66 11.37
CA VAL A 148 5.35 -8.61 10.25
C VAL A 148 6.68 -9.34 10.31
N TYR A 149 7.75 -8.65 10.71
CA TYR A 149 9.12 -9.16 10.65
C TYR A 149 9.78 -9.31 12.01
N SER A 150 9.06 -9.02 13.10
CA SER A 150 9.62 -9.02 14.47
C SER A 150 10.87 -8.13 14.60
N LYS A 151 10.97 -7.10 13.75
CA LYS A 151 12.13 -6.21 13.63
C LYS A 151 11.68 -4.81 13.23
N GLN A 152 12.28 -3.77 13.81
CA GLN A 152 12.07 -2.39 13.38
C GLN A 152 13.01 -2.00 12.22
N ILE A 153 12.64 -0.95 11.49
CA ILE A 153 13.56 -0.32 10.53
C ILE A 153 14.72 0.32 11.28
N ASP A 154 15.94 0.09 10.80
CA ASP A 154 17.15 0.55 11.48
C ASP A 154 17.39 2.04 11.26
N ASN A 155 17.21 2.50 10.01
CA ASN A 155 17.43 3.88 9.64
C ASN A 155 16.27 4.44 8.82
N LEU A 156 15.84 5.65 9.16
CA LEU A 156 14.88 6.44 8.40
C LEU A 156 15.52 7.77 8.01
N ARG A 157 15.62 8.02 6.71
CA ARG A 157 15.97 9.33 6.14
C ARG A 157 14.75 9.94 5.49
N THR A 158 14.55 11.24 5.66
CA THR A 158 13.41 11.97 5.13
C THR A 158 13.87 13.21 4.36
N ASN A 159 13.04 13.69 3.45
CA ASN A 159 13.24 14.95 2.73
C ASN A 159 11.94 15.77 2.81
N HIS A 160 12.06 17.09 2.94
CA HIS A 160 10.94 18.03 2.90
C HIS A 160 10.12 17.95 1.60
N ARG A 161 10.66 17.32 0.54
CA ARG A 161 9.99 17.07 -0.74
C ARG A 161 9.13 15.80 -0.77
N GLY A 162 8.86 15.16 0.37
CA GLY A 162 7.99 13.98 0.44
C GLY A 162 8.63 12.69 -0.07
N VAL A 163 9.96 12.57 0.13
CA VAL A 163 10.73 11.37 -0.16
C VAL A 163 11.25 10.79 1.16
N PHE A 164 11.05 9.49 1.35
CA PHE A 164 11.49 8.75 2.53
C PHE A 164 12.34 7.56 2.10
N VAL A 165 13.40 7.29 2.85
CA VAL A 165 14.30 6.16 2.61
C VAL A 165 14.43 5.39 3.91
N LEU A 166 13.93 4.15 3.90
CA LEU A 166 13.94 3.24 5.04
C LEU A 166 15.01 2.19 4.76
N GLN A 167 15.93 1.96 5.70
CA GLN A 167 16.99 0.96 5.56
C GLN A 167 16.89 -0.09 6.65
N SER A 168 17.00 -1.35 6.25
CA SER A 168 17.11 -2.50 7.13
C SER A 168 18.42 -3.24 6.82
N HIS A 169 19.35 -3.30 7.76
CA HIS A 169 20.67 -3.92 7.59
C HIS A 169 20.61 -5.45 7.58
N ALA A 170 19.75 -6.04 8.40
CA ALA A 170 19.49 -7.48 8.45
C ALA A 170 18.01 -7.72 8.21
N PHE A 171 17.58 -7.63 6.95
CA PHE A 171 16.17 -7.78 6.60
C PHE A 171 15.77 -9.27 6.64
N PRO A 172 14.82 -9.69 7.51
CA PRO A 172 14.60 -11.12 7.79
C PRO A 172 14.31 -11.99 6.56
N PRO A 173 13.55 -11.54 5.53
CA PRO A 173 13.35 -12.31 4.31
C PRO A 173 14.62 -12.58 3.50
N LEU A 174 15.69 -11.79 3.71
CA LEU A 174 16.94 -11.88 2.98
C LEU A 174 18.08 -12.55 3.75
N VAL A 175 17.97 -12.64 5.08
CA VAL A 175 18.97 -13.30 5.93
C VAL A 175 19.24 -14.76 5.53
N PRO A 176 18.24 -15.60 5.23
CA PRO A 176 18.49 -17.00 4.89
C PRO A 176 18.88 -17.23 3.42
N LEU A 177 18.90 -16.17 2.59
CA LEU A 177 19.24 -16.33 1.17
C LEU A 177 20.72 -16.63 1.00
N SER A 178 21.00 -17.83 0.51
CA SER A 178 22.32 -18.28 0.10
C SER A 178 22.14 -19.43 -0.90
N SER A 179 22.84 -19.36 -2.03
CA SER A 179 22.79 -20.35 -3.10
C SER A 179 24.19 -20.79 -3.47
N TYR A 180 24.33 -22.09 -3.76
CA TYR A 180 25.57 -22.66 -4.30
C TYR A 180 25.95 -22.06 -5.67
N ARG A 181 24.99 -21.41 -6.36
CA ARG A 181 25.20 -20.77 -7.68
C ARG A 181 25.95 -19.44 -7.61
N GLY A 182 26.28 -18.97 -6.41
CA GLY A 182 27.08 -17.78 -6.16
C GLY A 182 26.27 -16.49 -6.08
N SER A 183 26.98 -15.40 -5.75
CA SER A 183 26.38 -14.13 -5.34
C SER A 183 25.42 -13.50 -6.36
N ALA A 184 25.66 -13.70 -7.67
CA ALA A 184 24.75 -13.18 -8.70
C ALA A 184 23.35 -13.82 -8.64
N ALA A 185 23.29 -15.13 -8.39
CA ALA A 185 22.02 -15.84 -8.25
C ALA A 185 21.29 -15.44 -6.96
N ASP A 186 22.03 -15.21 -5.88
CA ASP A 186 21.48 -14.76 -4.60
C ASP A 186 20.82 -13.39 -4.73
N MET A 187 21.47 -12.46 -5.44
CA MET A 187 20.94 -11.13 -5.70
C MET A 187 19.67 -11.17 -6.56
N GLU A 188 19.58 -12.10 -7.51
CA GLU A 188 18.37 -12.26 -8.32
C GLU A 188 17.21 -12.82 -7.51
N ALA A 189 17.46 -13.85 -6.70
CA ALA A 189 16.48 -14.37 -5.76
C ALA A 189 16.01 -13.27 -4.78
N ALA A 190 16.94 -12.45 -4.29
CA ALA A 190 16.62 -11.36 -3.38
C ALA A 190 15.59 -10.38 -3.97
N LYS A 191 15.68 -10.03 -5.25
CA LYS A 191 14.70 -9.15 -5.92
C LYS A 191 13.29 -9.74 -5.86
N ALA A 192 13.13 -11.03 -6.15
CA ALA A 192 11.84 -11.71 -6.07
C ALA A 192 11.27 -11.71 -4.65
N HIS A 193 12.12 -11.91 -3.64
CA HIS A 193 11.74 -11.85 -2.22
C HIS A 193 11.35 -10.43 -1.75
N LEU A 194 11.79 -9.38 -2.44
CA LEU A 194 11.47 -7.99 -2.10
C LEU A 194 10.14 -7.48 -2.68
N VAL A 195 9.56 -8.18 -3.65
CA VAL A 195 8.28 -7.80 -4.27
C VAL A 195 7.16 -7.71 -3.23
N PHE A 196 7.04 -8.73 -2.38
CA PHE A 196 6.00 -8.75 -1.34
C PHE A 196 6.21 -7.64 -0.29
N PRO A 197 7.39 -7.47 0.33
CA PRO A 197 7.66 -6.35 1.24
C PRO A 197 7.41 -4.97 0.62
N GLN A 198 7.77 -4.77 -0.65
CA GLN A 198 7.51 -3.52 -1.36
C GLN A 198 6.01 -3.21 -1.41
N ALA A 199 5.23 -4.19 -1.88
CA ALA A 199 3.79 -4.07 -2.01
C ALA A 199 3.07 -3.98 -0.65
N LEU A 200 3.58 -4.68 0.38
CA LEU A 200 3.10 -4.60 1.75
C LEU A 200 3.15 -3.16 2.28
N VAL A 201 4.31 -2.50 2.14
CA VAL A 201 4.48 -1.10 2.56
C VAL A 201 3.58 -0.19 1.75
N GLN A 202 3.50 -0.39 0.44
CA GLN A 202 2.65 0.42 -0.43
C GLN A 202 1.16 0.29 -0.10
N GLY A 203 0.70 -0.92 0.22
CA GLY A 203 -0.68 -1.20 0.60
C GLY A 203 -1.06 -0.56 1.93
N ALA A 204 -0.15 -0.64 2.91
CA ALA A 204 -0.32 0.04 4.19
C ALA A 204 -0.43 1.57 4.01
N LEU A 205 0.45 2.16 3.21
CA LEU A 205 0.45 3.60 2.91
C LEU A 205 -0.84 4.07 2.24
N ALA A 206 -1.30 3.34 1.23
CA ALA A 206 -2.55 3.66 0.54
C ALA A 206 -3.75 3.67 1.50
N ARG A 207 -3.79 2.72 2.44
CA ARG A 207 -4.88 2.60 3.40
C ARG A 207 -4.86 3.63 4.52
N LEU A 208 -3.68 4.11 4.88
CA LEU A 208 -3.48 5.20 5.84
C LEU A 208 -3.67 6.60 5.21
N GLY A 209 -4.11 6.67 3.95
CA GLY A 209 -4.41 7.92 3.26
C GLY A 209 -3.18 8.64 2.69
N MET A 210 -2.03 7.96 2.57
CA MET A 210 -0.81 8.52 1.99
C MET A 210 -0.46 7.80 0.68
N PRO A 211 -1.03 8.20 -0.47
CA PRO A 211 -0.69 7.57 -1.74
C PRO A 211 0.79 7.82 -2.08
N ALA A 212 1.53 6.75 -2.29
CA ALA A 212 2.97 6.79 -2.54
C ALA A 212 3.39 5.60 -3.41
N SER A 213 4.42 5.80 -4.23
CA SER A 213 5.13 4.71 -4.90
C SER A 213 6.25 4.21 -3.99
N VAL A 214 6.39 2.90 -3.85
CA VAL A 214 7.46 2.26 -3.07
C VAL A 214 8.33 1.45 -4.00
N THR A 215 9.65 1.60 -3.88
CA THR A 215 10.64 0.79 -4.58
C THR A 215 11.54 0.13 -3.54
N ALA A 216 11.64 -1.19 -3.56
CA ALA A 216 12.53 -1.95 -2.68
C ALA A 216 13.75 -2.43 -3.47
N GLU A 217 14.93 -2.14 -2.95
CA GLU A 217 16.20 -2.50 -3.58
C GLU A 217 17.15 -3.12 -2.55
N THR A 218 18.06 -3.95 -3.02
CA THR A 218 19.18 -4.47 -2.24
C THR A 218 20.48 -4.23 -3.00
N SER A 219 21.47 -3.67 -2.31
CA SER A 219 22.84 -3.49 -2.81
C SER A 219 23.81 -4.56 -2.28
N GLY A 220 23.32 -5.45 -1.41
CA GLY A 220 24.08 -6.55 -0.83
C GLY A 220 23.22 -7.27 0.21
N LEU A 221 23.44 -8.57 0.38
CA LEU A 221 22.74 -9.34 1.39
C LEU A 221 23.41 -9.17 2.76
N PRO A 222 22.65 -9.08 3.87
CA PRO A 222 21.19 -9.20 4.00
C PRO A 222 20.46 -7.84 4.08
N GLN A 223 21.00 -6.76 3.51
CA GLN A 223 20.43 -5.41 3.64
C GLN A 223 19.37 -5.10 2.57
N CYS A 224 18.38 -4.30 2.95
CA CYS A 224 17.31 -3.82 2.06
C CYS A 224 17.07 -2.32 2.30
N THR A 225 16.80 -1.59 1.21
CA THR A 225 16.37 -0.19 1.24
C THR A 225 15.02 -0.05 0.56
N PHE A 226 14.07 0.61 1.23
CA PHE A 226 12.79 1.01 0.68
C PHE A 226 12.80 2.51 0.39
N GLN A 227 12.62 2.87 -0.87
CA GLN A 227 12.45 4.25 -1.31
C GLN A 227 10.96 4.54 -1.51
N ILE A 228 10.44 5.47 -0.72
CA ILE A 228 9.03 5.88 -0.75
C ILE A 228 8.97 7.30 -1.31
N ARG A 229 8.21 7.47 -2.39
CA ARG A 229 7.93 8.79 -3.00
C ARG A 229 6.45 9.06 -2.93
N THR A 230 6.06 10.11 -2.20
CA THR A 230 4.67 10.55 -2.16
C THR A 230 4.25 11.11 -3.51
N VAL A 231 3.09 10.71 -4.00
CA VAL A 231 2.48 11.36 -5.16
C VAL A 231 1.75 12.59 -4.64
N LYS A 232 2.21 13.78 -5.05
CA LYS A 232 1.50 15.02 -4.72
C LYS A 232 0.09 14.91 -5.27
N ALA A 233 -0.93 15.04 -4.43
CA ALA A 233 -2.29 15.18 -4.91
C ALA A 233 -2.32 16.40 -5.85
N SER A 234 -2.44 16.16 -7.15
CA SER A 234 -2.82 17.20 -8.09
C SER A 234 -4.18 17.70 -7.61
N ASN A 235 -4.27 18.98 -7.26
CA ASN A 235 -5.54 19.64 -6.98
C ASN A 235 -6.53 19.29 -8.10
N ALA A 236 -7.51 18.42 -7.81
CA ALA A 236 -8.74 18.44 -8.56
C ALA A 236 -9.35 19.83 -8.34
N PRO A 237 -9.87 20.51 -9.38
CA PRO A 237 -10.50 21.80 -9.19
C PRO A 237 -11.73 21.59 -8.30
N THR A 238 -11.64 22.07 -7.07
CA THR A 238 -12.81 22.32 -6.23
C THR A 238 -13.70 23.28 -7.01
N SER A 239 -14.85 22.78 -7.47
CA SER A 239 -15.94 23.59 -7.97
C SER A 239 -16.33 24.59 -6.88
N ALA A 240 -15.80 25.82 -6.98
CA ALA A 240 -16.14 26.91 -6.10
C ALA A 240 -17.62 27.27 -6.33
N THR A 241 -18.44 26.99 -5.33
CA THR A 241 -19.81 27.48 -5.23
C THR A 241 -19.75 28.99 -5.07
N ASN A 242 -19.92 29.74 -6.16
CA ASN A 242 -20.06 31.19 -6.12
C ASN A 242 -21.37 31.57 -5.40
N THR A 243 -21.25 32.13 -4.21
CA THR A 243 -22.34 32.90 -3.57
C THR A 243 -21.98 34.38 -3.71
N PRO A 244 -22.80 35.22 -4.37
CA PRO A 244 -22.50 36.65 -4.48
C PRO A 244 -22.86 37.38 -3.17
N ALA A 245 -21.88 38.11 -2.65
CA ALA A 245 -22.01 39.00 -1.50
C ALA A 245 -22.80 40.28 -1.84
N ALA A 246 -23.64 40.73 -0.91
CA ALA A 246 -24.36 42.01 -0.96
C ALA A 246 -23.46 43.18 -0.52
N PRO A 247 -23.66 44.42 -1.03
CA PRO A 247 -22.81 45.57 -0.73
C PRO A 247 -23.26 46.38 0.51
N SER A 248 -22.30 47.12 1.05
CA SER A 248 -22.31 47.93 2.27
C SER A 248 -23.09 49.25 2.18
N SER A 249 -23.56 49.77 3.34
CA SER A 249 -23.42 51.20 3.72
C SER A 249 -24.07 51.54 5.09
N GLY A 250 -23.34 52.34 5.89
CA GLY A 250 -23.88 53.47 6.68
C GLY A 250 -24.59 53.22 8.03
N THR A 251 -23.90 53.53 9.13
CA THR A 251 -24.46 54.03 10.42
C THR A 251 -25.10 55.43 10.24
N PRO A 252 -26.04 55.93 11.10
CA PRO A 252 -25.91 56.04 12.57
C PRO A 252 -27.18 55.87 13.45
N VAL A 253 -26.94 55.90 14.78
CA VAL A 253 -27.84 55.80 15.97
C VAL A 253 -28.92 56.91 16.02
N PRO A 254 -30.05 56.81 16.80
CA PRO A 254 -30.03 56.89 18.29
C PRO A 254 -31.11 56.08 19.08
N SER A 255 -30.75 55.76 20.34
CA SER A 255 -31.48 55.88 21.63
C SER A 255 -32.90 55.31 21.89
N ALA A 256 -32.95 54.56 23.01
CA ALA A 256 -33.94 54.54 24.10
C ALA A 256 -35.18 53.59 24.09
N ALA A 257 -35.38 53.05 25.30
CA ALA A 257 -36.64 52.69 25.98
C ALA A 257 -37.25 51.28 25.78
N SER A 258 -37.00 50.44 26.80
CA SER A 258 -37.98 49.75 27.67
C SER A 258 -39.31 49.24 27.11
N GLY A 259 -39.64 47.99 27.47
CA GLY A 259 -40.95 47.69 28.06
C GLY A 259 -41.81 46.64 27.35
N LEU A 260 -42.00 45.53 28.08
CA LEU A 260 -43.25 44.78 28.29
C LEU A 260 -44.06 44.15 27.12
N ALA A 261 -44.48 42.93 27.46
CA ALA A 261 -45.81 42.34 27.29
C ALA A 261 -46.09 41.37 26.13
N ALA A 262 -46.57 40.21 26.59
CA ALA A 262 -47.24 39.13 25.92
C ALA A 262 -48.41 39.57 25.01
N SER A 263 -48.72 38.77 23.99
CA SER A 263 -50.00 38.03 23.94
C SER A 263 -50.02 37.08 22.73
N ALA A 264 -50.76 35.99 22.91
CA ALA A 264 -51.05 34.95 21.96
C ALA A 264 -51.93 35.42 20.79
N SER A 265 -52.00 34.64 19.70
CA SER A 265 -53.24 33.97 19.27
C SER A 265 -53.11 33.28 17.90
N THR A 266 -53.69 32.06 17.83
CA THR A 266 -54.38 31.38 16.71
C THR A 266 -53.75 31.33 15.31
N GLY A 267 -53.45 30.14 14.76
CA GLY A 267 -54.39 29.32 13.95
C GLY A 267 -53.97 29.46 12.47
N LEU A 268 -54.03 28.51 11.54
CA LEU A 268 -54.74 27.26 11.30
C LEU A 268 -53.72 26.26 10.67
N GLY A 269 -53.91 24.93 10.73
CA GLY A 269 -54.55 24.12 9.65
C GLY A 269 -53.92 24.41 8.28
N ILE A 270 -53.40 23.47 7.47
CA ILE A 270 -54.15 22.39 6.79
C ILE A 270 -53.16 21.32 6.29
N ALA A 271 -53.60 20.06 6.33
CA ALA A 271 -52.97 18.88 5.74
C ALA A 271 -53.34 18.68 4.26
N GLY A 272 -52.63 17.76 3.60
CA GLY A 272 -52.99 17.15 2.32
C GLY A 272 -51.73 16.89 1.49
N THR A 273 -51.38 15.69 1.05
CA THR A 273 -52.05 14.37 1.00
C THR A 273 -50.97 13.30 0.92
#